data_AF-A0A1X2HJC0-F1
#
_entry.id   AF-A0A1X2HJC0-F1
#
_cell.length_a   1.000
_cell.length_b   1.000
_cell.length_c   1.000
_cell.angle_alpha   90.00
_cell.angle_beta   90.00
_cell.angle_gamma   90.00
#
_symmetry.space_group_name_H-M   'P 1'
#
loop_
_entity.id
_entity.type
_entity.pdbx_description
1 polymer ?
#
loop_
_entity_poly.entity_id
_entity_poly.type
_entity_poly.pdbx_seq_one_letter_code
_entity_poly.pdbx_strand_id
1 'polypeptide(L)' 'MDRFALEQEKEPVSFTQAVKAQLFAPEVRQGNLNIALSLTVFTGAIVFLRNFGDLLAV' A
#
# COMPACT_ATOMS: atom_id res chain seq x y z
N MET A 1 -0.33 39.99 17.03
CA MET A 1 -1.12 38.75 17.19
C MET A 1 -1.44 38.25 15.79
N ASP A 2 -0.47 37.56 15.20
CA ASP A 2 -0.43 37.23 13.78
C ASP A 2 -1.36 36.04 13.50
N ARG A 3 -2.49 36.33 12.86
CA ARG A 3 -3.53 35.35 12.49
C ARG A 3 -3.14 34.44 11.33
N PHE A 4 -1.91 34.57 10.82
CA PHE A 4 -1.40 33.80 9.67
C PHE A 4 -0.91 32.40 10.04
N ALA A 5 -0.94 32.02 11.31
CA ALA A 5 -0.51 30.69 11.77
C ALA A 5 -1.61 29.60 11.72
N LEU A 6 -2.81 29.91 11.22
CA LEU A 6 -3.96 29.00 11.26
C LEU A 6 -4.36 28.41 9.89
N GLU A 7 -3.68 28.78 8.81
CA GLU A 7 -3.88 28.20 7.48
C GLU A 7 -2.76 27.18 7.17
N GLN A 8 -2.52 26.25 8.10
CA GLN A 8 -2.02 24.94 7.67
C GLN A 8 -3.20 24.20 7.08
N GLU A 9 -3.46 24.52 5.81
CA GLU A 9 -4.28 23.74 4.90
C GLU A 9 -3.77 22.29 5.01
N LYS A 10 -4.50 21.49 5.79
CA LYS A 10 -4.34 20.04 5.84
C LYS A 10 -4.72 19.58 4.43
N GLU A 11 -3.76 19.61 3.51
CA GLU A 11 -3.87 18.93 2.24
C GLU A 11 -4.39 17.52 2.57
N PRO A 12 -5.49 17.07 1.95
CA PRO A 12 -6.00 15.73 2.20
C PRO A 12 -4.89 14.79 1.80
N VAL A 13 -4.24 14.16 2.78
CA VAL A 13 -3.20 13.16 2.54
C VAL A 13 -3.83 12.12 1.65
N SER A 14 -3.48 12.16 0.36
CA SER A 14 -4.06 11.27 -0.62
C SER A 14 -3.82 9.83 -0.17
N PHE A 15 -4.81 8.96 -0.26
CA PHE A 15 -4.69 7.58 0.22
C PHE A 15 -3.46 6.88 -0.39
N THR A 16 -3.17 7.14 -1.67
CA THR A 16 -1.96 6.66 -2.33
C THR A 16 -0.68 7.25 -1.73
N GLN A 17 -0.70 8.51 -1.29
CA GLN A 17 0.44 9.17 -0.65
C GLN A 17 0.66 8.66 0.78
N ALA A 18 -0.41 8.36 1.53
CA ALA A 18 -0.35 7.70 2.83
C ALA A 18 0.19 6.27 2.73
N VAL A 19 -0.31 5.48 1.76
CA VAL A 19 0.16 4.12 1.52
C VAL A 19 1.63 4.12 1.09
N LYS A 20 2.03 5.04 0.21
CA LYS A 20 3.43 5.21 -0.17
C LYS A 20 4.29 5.61 1.04
N ALA A 21 3.84 6.56 1.85
CA ALA A 21 4.56 6.99 3.05
C ALA A 21 4.74 5.84 4.05
N GLN A 22 3.71 5.02 4.27
CA GLN A 22 3.79 3.85 5.16
C GLN A 22 4.71 2.76 4.58
N LEU A 23 4.59 2.43 3.29
CA LEU A 23 5.44 1.41 2.66
C LEU A 23 6.93 1.78 2.64
N PHE A 24 7.24 3.07 2.48
CA PHE A 24 8.62 3.57 2.43
C PHE A 24 9.12 4.18 3.73
N ALA A 25 8.34 4.14 4.82
CA ALA A 25 8.73 4.63 6.15
C ALA A 25 9.95 3.85 6.68
N PRO A 26 11.11 4.51 6.86
CA PRO A 26 12.38 3.85 7.12
C PRO A 26 12.41 3.02 8.42
N GLU A 27 11.60 3.39 9.42
CA GLU A 27 11.54 2.71 10.72
C GLU A 27 10.88 1.33 10.65
N VAL A 28 10.04 1.08 9.65
CA VAL A 28 9.26 -0.17 9.49
C VAL A 28 9.38 -0.77 8.09
N ARG A 29 10.26 -0.23 7.25
CA ARG A 29 10.47 -0.62 5.83
C ARG A 29 10.49 -2.12 5.63
N GLN A 30 11.25 -2.85 6.45
CA GLN A 30 11.39 -4.30 6.27
C GLN A 30 10.09 -5.07 6.57
N GLY A 31 9.36 -4.66 7.61
CA GLY A 31 8.04 -5.22 7.94
C GLY A 31 6.98 -4.85 6.90
N ASN A 32 6.97 -3.59 6.47
CA ASN A 32 5.99 -3.07 5.51
C ASN A 32 6.22 -3.61 4.09
N LEU A 33 7.49 -3.83 3.70
CA LEU A 33 7.84 -4.54 2.46
C LEU A 33 7.39 -6.00 2.50
N ASN A 34 7.56 -6.70 3.62
CA ASN A 34 7.07 -8.08 3.76
C ASN A 34 5.54 -8.14 3.65
N ILE A 35 4.82 -7.17 4.21
CA ILE A 35 3.36 -7.08 4.08
C ILE A 35 2.96 -6.82 2.62
N ALA A 36 3.61 -5.86 1.95
CA ALA A 36 3.34 -5.56 0.55
C ALA A 36 3.63 -6.74 -0.38
N LEU A 37 4.75 -7.43 -0.13
CA LEU A 37 5.13 -8.63 -0.88
C LEU A 37 4.12 -9.75 -0.66
N SER A 38 3.70 -9.97 0.60
CA SER A 38 2.70 -10.99 0.96
C SER A 38 1.36 -10.70 0.28
N LEU A 39 0.91 -9.44 0.28
CA LEU A 39 -0.29 -9.00 -0.43
C LEU A 39 -0.18 -9.24 -1.94
N THR A 40 0.96 -8.88 -2.53
CA THR A 40 1.21 -9.05 -3.96
C THR A 40 1.20 -10.53 -4.35
N VAL A 41 1.89 -11.38 -3.59
CA VAL A 41 1.93 -12.84 -3.82
C VAL A 41 0.55 -13.45 -3.64
N PHE A 42 -0.18 -13.07 -2.59
CA PHE A 42 -1.53 -13.58 -2.31
C PHE A 42 -2.52 -13.21 -3.42
N THR A 43 -2.59 -11.93 -3.80
CA THR A 43 -3.44 -11.48 -4.90
C THR A 43 -3.01 -12.12 -6.22
N GLY A 44 -1.70 -12.22 -6.47
CA GLY A 44 -1.16 -12.90 -7.65
C GLY A 44 -1.59 -14.36 -7.73
N ALA A 45 -1.53 -15.09 -6.62
CA ALA A 45 -1.97 -16.49 -6.55
C ALA A 45 -3.47 -16.63 -6.81
N ILE A 46 -4.32 -15.75 -6.27
CA ILE A 46 -5.76 -15.77 -6.54
C ILE A 46 -6.05 -15.52 -8.02
N VAL A 47 -5.43 -14.49 -8.61
CA VAL A 47 -5.62 -14.18 -10.04
C VAL A 47 -5.10 -15.32 -10.90
N PHE A 48 -3.97 -15.92 -10.54
CA PHE A 48 -3.42 -17.08 -11.23
C PHE A 48 -4.38 -18.27 -11.16
N LEU A 49 -4.86 -18.65 -9.99
CA LEU A 49 -5.85 -19.73 -9.84
C LEU A 49 -7.16 -19.43 -10.58
N ARG A 50 -7.59 -18.17 -10.63
CA ARG A 50 -8.83 -17.80 -11.35
C ARG A 50 -8.71 -17.93 -12.87
N ASN A 51 -7.54 -17.61 -13.44
CA ASN A 51 -7.35 -17.59 -14.90
C ASN A 51 -6.68 -18.87 -15.44
N PHE A 52 -5.89 -19.54 -14.60
CA PHE A 52 -5.10 -20.72 -14.95
C PHE A 52 -5.48 -21.93 -14.08
N GLY A 53 -6.50 -21.83 -13.23
CA GLY A 53 -6.99 -22.95 -12.41
C GLY A 53 -7.45 -24.14 -13.25
N ASP A 54 -8.06 -23.89 -14.42
CA ASP A 54 -8.42 -24.95 -15.36
C ASP A 54 -7.21 -25.68 -15.94
N LEU A 55 -6.04 -25.02 -16.03
CA LEU A 55 -4.78 -25.66 -16.45
C LEU A 55 -4.13 -26.48 -15.33
N LEU A 56 -4.50 -26.22 -14.07
CA LEU A 56 -4.07 -27.00 -12.90
C LEU A 56 -5.03 -28.13 -12.56
N ALA A 57 -6.25 -28.12 -13.11
CA ALA A 57 -7.28 -29.15 -12.94
C ALA A 57 -7.04 -30.38 -13.84
N VAL A 58 -5.78 -30.82 -13.94
CA VAL A 58 -5.38 -32.10 -14.56
C VAL A 58 -5.52 -33.24 -13.55
#